data_AF-A0A183U5T9-F1
#
_entry.id   AF-A0A183U5T9-F1
#
_cell.length_a   1.000
_cell.length_b   1.000
_cell.length_c   1.000
_cell.angle_alpha   90.00
_cell.angle_beta   90.00
_cell.angle_gamma   90.00
#
_symmetry.space_group_name_H-M   'P 1'
#
loop_
_entity.id
_entity.type
_entity.pdbx_description
1 polymer ?
#
loop_
_entity_poly.entity_id
_entity_poly.type
_entity_poly.pdbx_seq_one_letter_code
_entity_poly.pdbx_strand_id
1 'polypeptide(L)'
;MSPEQRARQDGAWGEWKQWGDCSRTCGGGVQKALRDCDNPRPSNGGRYCVGQRERYRPCNMQDCPWDTPGFREVQCAEFDNQNVGIHGVPINTRWTPKYSGVSENERCKLYCRAGGTAAFYLLKDKVLDGTPCDRHGDDMCIDGTCHKASLQYPKQLLSLNGPDEILVQRPFQCNL
;
A
#
# COMPACT_ATOMS: atom_id res chain seq x y z
N MET A 1 18.17 23.82 43.92
CA MET A 1 17.46 23.23 42.77
C MET A 1 17.12 21.79 43.12
N SER A 2 15.85 21.43 43.27
CA SER A 2 15.45 20.03 43.52
C SER A 2 14.99 19.41 42.20
N PRO A 3 15.43 18.21 41.82
CA PRO A 3 15.00 17.56 40.60
C PRO A 3 13.58 17.02 40.83
N GLU A 4 12.58 17.81 40.45
CA GLU A 4 11.20 17.33 40.33
C GLU A 4 11.22 16.04 39.51
N GLN A 5 10.74 14.96 40.12
CA GLN A 5 10.56 13.68 39.47
C GLN A 5 9.62 13.89 38.28
N ARG A 6 10.18 14.06 37.08
CA ARG A 6 9.41 14.24 35.86
C ARG A 6 8.53 13.00 35.67
N ALA A 7 7.22 13.17 35.83
CA ALA A 7 6.26 12.07 35.75
C ALA A 7 6.33 11.37 34.39
N ARG A 8 6.26 10.03 34.41
CA ARG A 8 6.15 9.20 33.22
C ARG A 8 4.89 9.59 32.44
N GLN A 9 5.04 9.94 31.16
CA GLN A 9 3.93 10.34 30.31
C GLN A 9 3.87 9.45 29.07
N ASP A 10 2.84 8.61 28.98
CA ASP A 10 2.57 7.82 27.79
C ASP A 10 2.08 8.74 26.65
N GLY A 11 2.44 8.39 25.41
CA GLY A 11 2.03 9.14 24.23
C GLY A 11 0.57 8.87 23.87
N ALA A 12 -0.10 9.88 23.30
CA ALA A 12 -1.39 9.69 22.65
C ALA A 12 -1.40 10.29 21.24
N TRP A 13 -2.23 9.69 20.39
CA TRP A 13 -2.31 10.05 18.98
C TRP A 13 -2.81 11.48 18.81
N GLY A 14 -2.10 12.25 18.01
CA GLY A 14 -2.60 13.50 17.46
C GLY A 14 -3.69 13.27 16.42
N GLU A 15 -4.25 14.38 15.94
CA GLU A 15 -5.25 14.37 14.88
C GLU A 15 -4.70 13.75 13.59
N TRP A 16 -5.59 13.16 12.81
CA TRP A 16 -5.25 12.72 11.47
C TRP A 16 -4.88 13.92 10.60
N LYS A 17 -3.73 13.82 9.93
CA LYS A 17 -3.39 14.71 8.83
C LYS A 17 -4.38 14.55 7.69
N GLN A 18 -4.41 15.56 6.83
CA GLN A 18 -5.17 15.51 5.59
C GLN A 18 -4.76 14.30 4.74
N TRP A 19 -5.71 13.78 3.98
CA TRP A 19 -5.47 12.74 3.01
C TRP A 19 -4.46 13.21 1.97
N GLY A 20 -3.44 12.39 1.70
CA GLY A 20 -2.49 12.62 0.62
C GLY A 20 -3.11 12.37 -0.75
N ASP A 21 -2.30 12.45 -1.80
CA ASP A 21 -2.74 12.22 -3.16
C ASP A 21 -3.22 10.78 -3.39
N CYS A 22 -4.15 10.64 -4.33
CA CYS A 22 -4.61 9.32 -4.76
C CYS A 22 -3.50 8.61 -5.53
N SER A 23 -3.32 7.31 -5.30
CA SER A 23 -2.31 6.53 -6.02
C SER A 23 -2.54 6.45 -7.53
N ARG A 24 -3.74 6.78 -8.02
CA ARG A 24 -4.08 6.90 -9.45
C ARG A 24 -5.13 7.96 -9.71
N THR A 25 -5.33 8.28 -10.99
CA THR A 25 -6.34 9.22 -11.46
C THR A 25 -7.62 8.56 -11.98
N CYS A 26 -7.66 7.23 -12.13
CA CYS A 26 -8.82 6.43 -12.54
C CYS A 26 -8.64 4.96 -12.16
N GLY A 27 -9.67 4.15 -12.34
CA GLY A 27 -9.67 2.69 -12.18
C GLY A 27 -9.63 2.22 -10.74
N GLY A 28 -9.90 3.13 -9.79
CA GLY A 28 -9.80 2.92 -8.35
C GLY A 28 -8.37 2.92 -7.86
N GLY A 29 -8.01 3.86 -7.00
CA GLY A 29 -6.75 3.93 -6.27
C GLY A 29 -6.98 4.12 -4.76
N VAL A 30 -5.93 4.41 -4.02
CA VAL A 30 -6.03 4.70 -2.57
C VAL A 30 -5.32 5.99 -2.17
N GLN A 31 -5.92 6.69 -1.21
CA GLN A 31 -5.30 7.79 -0.48
C GLN A 31 -4.86 7.31 0.89
N LYS A 32 -3.77 7.89 1.40
CA LYS A 32 -3.21 7.61 2.71
C LYS A 32 -3.29 8.86 3.59
N ALA A 33 -3.70 8.70 4.83
CA ALA A 33 -3.59 9.72 5.87
C ALA A 33 -2.70 9.20 7.00
N LEU A 34 -1.97 10.11 7.63
CA LEU A 34 -1.03 9.83 8.71
C LEU A 34 -1.44 10.58 9.97
N ARG A 35 -1.08 10.07 11.14
CA ARG A 35 -1.08 10.81 12.39
C ARG A 35 0.23 10.60 13.14
N ASP A 36 0.54 11.53 14.03
CA ASP A 36 1.74 11.47 14.85
C ASP A 36 1.38 11.19 16.31
N CYS A 37 2.32 10.58 17.04
CA CYS A 37 2.17 10.30 18.46
C CYS A 37 2.67 11.50 19.25
N ASP A 38 1.91 12.59 19.23
CA ASP A 38 2.35 13.88 19.73
C ASP A 38 1.34 14.66 20.56
N ASN A 39 0.19 14.06 20.90
CA ASN A 39 -0.86 14.71 21.67
C ASN A 39 -1.29 13.90 22.92
N PRO A 40 -0.41 13.74 23.95
CA PRO A 40 0.92 14.32 24.07
C PRO A 40 2.02 13.40 23.53
N ARG A 41 3.25 13.92 23.38
CA ARG A 41 4.44 13.10 23.08
C ARG A 41 4.83 12.26 24.31
N PRO A 42 5.28 11.00 24.13
CA PRO A 42 5.77 10.20 25.24
C PRO A 42 7.03 10.82 25.86
N SER A 43 7.10 10.85 27.18
CA SER A 43 8.26 11.37 27.91
C SER A 43 8.52 10.59 29.21
N ASN A 44 9.76 10.69 29.73
CA ASN A 44 10.20 10.06 30.98
C ASN A 44 9.90 8.54 31.06
N GLY A 45 10.24 7.80 30.00
CA GLY A 45 9.98 6.35 29.93
C GLY A 45 8.53 5.97 29.62
N GLY A 46 7.73 6.92 29.13
CA GLY A 46 6.39 6.67 28.61
C GLY A 46 6.38 5.79 27.36
N ARG A 47 5.31 5.04 27.18
CA ARG A 47 5.05 4.18 26.03
C ARG A 47 4.69 5.01 24.81
N TYR A 48 5.14 4.54 23.65
CA TYR A 48 4.64 5.04 22.38
C TYR A 48 3.15 4.71 22.20
N CYS A 49 2.48 5.48 21.34
CA CYS A 49 1.06 5.32 21.07
C CYS A 49 0.73 3.92 20.54
N VAL A 50 -0.34 3.34 21.06
CA VAL A 50 -0.88 2.06 20.60
C VAL A 50 -2.01 2.31 19.60
N GLY A 51 -2.00 1.58 18.50
CA GLY A 51 -2.97 1.73 17.41
C GLY A 51 -2.33 2.17 16.11
N GLN A 52 -3.14 2.55 15.13
CA GLN A 52 -2.68 2.77 13.76
C GLN A 52 -2.08 4.15 13.56
N ARG A 53 -0.93 4.23 12.90
CA ARG A 53 -0.32 5.50 12.50
C ARG A 53 -0.83 6.01 11.16
N GLU A 54 -1.41 5.12 10.37
CA GLU A 54 -1.79 5.33 8.97
C GLU A 54 -3.19 4.79 8.76
N ARG A 55 -3.97 5.46 7.90
CA ARG A 55 -5.27 4.97 7.43
C ARG A 55 -5.40 5.18 5.93
N TYR A 56 -6.27 4.40 5.30
CA TYR A 56 -6.42 4.38 3.85
C TYR A 56 -7.88 4.53 3.45
N ARG A 57 -8.12 5.12 2.27
CA ARG A 57 -9.44 5.15 1.65
C ARG A 57 -9.34 5.03 0.13
N PRO A 58 -10.35 4.46 -0.55
CA PRO A 58 -10.41 4.46 -2.00
C PRO A 58 -10.60 5.87 -2.54
N CYS A 59 -10.16 6.06 -3.77
CA CYS A 59 -10.28 7.30 -4.52
C CYS A 59 -10.29 7.00 -6.01
N ASN A 60 -10.79 7.93 -6.82
CA ASN A 60 -10.73 7.85 -8.28
C ASN A 60 -11.29 6.53 -8.86
N MET A 61 -12.48 6.13 -8.39
CA MET A 61 -13.16 4.87 -8.76
C MET A 61 -13.78 4.87 -10.16
N GLN A 62 -13.77 6.01 -10.85
CA GLN A 62 -14.22 6.10 -12.24
C GLN A 62 -13.40 5.17 -13.15
N ASP A 63 -14.03 4.60 -14.16
CA ASP A 63 -13.35 3.77 -15.15
C ASP A 63 -12.23 4.55 -15.85
N CYS A 64 -11.15 3.84 -16.17
CA CYS A 64 -10.09 4.39 -16.99
C CYS A 64 -10.47 4.34 -18.49
N PRO A 65 -9.90 5.24 -19.31
CA PRO A 65 -9.85 5.05 -20.76
C PRO A 65 -9.35 3.64 -21.13
N TRP A 66 -9.89 3.08 -22.20
CA TRP A 66 -9.64 1.68 -22.60
C TRP A 66 -8.17 1.38 -22.94
N ASP A 67 -7.40 2.40 -23.29
CA ASP A 67 -5.97 2.33 -23.62
C ASP A 67 -5.07 2.60 -22.41
N THR A 68 -5.64 2.88 -21.24
CA THR A 68 -4.88 3.15 -20.03
C THR A 68 -4.23 1.87 -19.52
N PRO A 69 -2.89 1.83 -19.34
CA PRO A 69 -2.23 0.66 -18.78
C PRO A 69 -2.73 0.32 -17.36
N GLY A 70 -2.79 -0.97 -17.04
CA GLY A 70 -3.13 -1.40 -15.69
C GLY A 70 -2.04 -1.11 -14.67
N PHE A 71 -2.36 -1.24 -13.37
CA PHE A 71 -1.48 -0.87 -12.26
C PHE A 71 -0.14 -1.61 -12.31
N ARG A 72 -0.16 -2.91 -12.53
CA ARG A 72 1.06 -3.71 -12.52
C ARG A 72 1.82 -3.55 -13.82
N GLU A 73 1.12 -3.29 -14.91
CA GLU A 73 1.70 -3.04 -16.22
C GLU A 73 2.62 -1.81 -16.16
N VAL A 74 2.14 -0.70 -15.57
CA VAL A 74 2.97 0.48 -15.33
C VAL A 74 4.18 0.14 -14.46
N GLN A 75 3.98 -0.56 -13.35
CA GLN A 75 5.06 -0.88 -12.41
C GLN A 75 6.12 -1.85 -12.99
N CYS A 76 5.73 -2.80 -13.82
CA CYS A 76 6.68 -3.66 -14.54
C CYS A 76 7.42 -2.86 -15.62
N ALA A 77 6.71 -1.98 -16.36
CA ALA A 77 7.30 -1.16 -17.41
C ALA A 77 8.35 -0.16 -16.88
N GLU A 78 8.33 0.18 -15.59
CA GLU A 78 9.42 0.94 -14.94
C GLU A 78 10.79 0.26 -15.07
N PHE A 79 10.86 -1.04 -15.38
CA PHE A 79 12.10 -1.79 -15.57
C PHE A 79 12.40 -2.09 -17.05
N ASP A 80 11.57 -1.60 -17.98
CA ASP A 80 11.81 -1.77 -19.40
C ASP A 80 13.10 -1.07 -19.82
N ASN A 81 13.88 -1.73 -20.68
CA ASN A 81 15.14 -1.19 -21.20
C ASN A 81 16.19 -0.89 -20.10
N GLN A 82 16.12 -1.59 -18.97
CA GLN A 82 17.04 -1.42 -17.84
C GLN A 82 17.84 -2.68 -17.55
N ASN A 83 19.07 -2.50 -17.08
CA ASN A 83 19.85 -3.60 -16.51
C ASN A 83 19.34 -3.89 -15.09
N VAL A 84 18.55 -4.95 -14.95
CA VAL A 84 17.97 -5.37 -13.67
C VAL A 84 18.90 -6.28 -12.84
N GLY A 85 20.14 -6.51 -13.28
CA GLY A 85 21.12 -7.33 -12.55
C GLY A 85 20.84 -8.84 -12.56
N ILE A 86 19.98 -9.31 -13.47
CA ILE A 86 19.62 -10.72 -13.59
C ILE A 86 20.43 -11.34 -14.72
N HIS A 87 21.20 -12.38 -14.41
CA HIS A 87 22.04 -13.07 -15.38
C HIS A 87 21.19 -13.68 -16.52
N GLY A 88 21.55 -13.39 -17.76
CA GLY A 88 20.87 -13.90 -18.95
C GLY A 88 19.61 -13.13 -19.35
N VAL A 89 19.27 -12.03 -18.66
CA VAL A 89 18.18 -11.13 -19.06
C VAL A 89 18.75 -9.92 -19.82
N PRO A 90 18.41 -9.74 -21.11
CA PRO A 90 18.88 -8.59 -21.89
C PRO A 90 18.34 -7.25 -21.36
N ILE A 91 19.10 -6.17 -21.56
CA ILE A 91 18.67 -4.82 -21.14
C ILE A 91 17.39 -4.40 -21.86
N ASN A 92 17.24 -4.70 -23.15
CA ASN A 92 16.05 -4.39 -23.96
C ASN A 92 14.84 -5.29 -23.67
N THR A 93 14.84 -5.99 -22.53
CA THR A 93 13.70 -6.79 -22.10
C THR A 93 12.52 -5.88 -21.78
N ARG A 94 11.34 -6.29 -22.26
CA ARG A 94 10.06 -5.73 -21.84
C ARG A 94 9.43 -6.60 -20.76
N TRP A 95 8.84 -5.98 -19.76
CA TRP A 95 8.32 -6.64 -18.58
C TRP A 95 6.80 -6.62 -18.57
N THR A 96 6.19 -7.77 -18.31
CA THR A 96 4.73 -7.88 -18.21
C THR A 96 4.32 -8.51 -16.88
N PRO A 97 3.18 -8.12 -16.28
CA PRO A 97 2.82 -8.64 -14.98
C PRO A 97 2.56 -10.14 -14.94
N LYS A 98 2.98 -10.78 -13.85
CA LYS A 98 2.73 -12.19 -13.57
C LYS A 98 1.69 -12.32 -12.45
N TYR A 99 0.51 -12.83 -12.81
CA TYR A 99 -0.59 -13.09 -11.87
C TYR A 99 -0.71 -14.58 -11.51
N SER A 100 -0.56 -15.48 -12.49
CA SER A 100 -0.78 -16.92 -12.26
C SER A 100 0.36 -17.55 -11.47
N GLY A 101 0.08 -18.53 -10.62
CA GLY A 101 1.11 -19.25 -9.86
C GLY A 101 1.82 -18.41 -8.79
N VAL A 102 1.29 -17.22 -8.45
CA VAL A 102 1.70 -16.44 -7.28
C VAL A 102 0.81 -16.87 -6.11
N SER A 103 1.41 -17.23 -4.98
CA SER A 103 0.66 -17.63 -3.78
C SER A 103 -0.10 -16.44 -3.20
N GLU A 104 -1.16 -16.71 -2.43
CA GLU A 104 -2.05 -15.66 -1.93
C GLU A 104 -1.35 -14.59 -1.08
N ASN A 105 -0.42 -15.01 -0.23
CA ASN A 105 0.42 -14.14 0.59
C ASN A 105 1.47 -13.35 -0.20
N GLU A 106 1.71 -13.69 -1.47
CA GLU A 106 2.69 -13.02 -2.34
C GLU A 106 2.02 -12.16 -3.42
N ARG A 107 0.68 -12.14 -3.47
CA ARG A 107 -0.07 -11.39 -4.48
C ARG A 107 0.32 -9.92 -4.52
N CYS A 108 0.67 -9.31 -3.39
CA CYS A 108 1.07 -7.89 -3.35
C CYS A 108 2.56 -7.62 -3.56
N LYS A 109 3.32 -8.62 -4.01
CA LYS A 109 4.64 -8.45 -4.60
C LYS A 109 4.53 -8.19 -6.11
N LEU A 110 5.55 -7.56 -6.69
CA LEU A 110 5.62 -7.28 -8.12
C LEU A 110 6.42 -8.36 -8.85
N TYR A 111 5.74 -9.43 -9.27
CA TYR A 111 6.30 -10.40 -10.20
C TYR A 111 6.08 -9.95 -11.64
N CYS A 112 7.15 -9.95 -12.44
CA CYS A 112 7.12 -9.60 -13.86
C CYS A 112 7.78 -10.71 -14.69
N ARG A 113 7.17 -11.01 -15.85
CA ARG A 113 7.68 -11.90 -16.88
C ARG A 113 8.60 -11.14 -17.82
N ALA A 114 9.74 -11.76 -18.14
CA ALA A 114 10.63 -11.25 -19.18
C ALA A 114 10.05 -11.58 -20.56
N GLY A 115 9.84 -10.53 -21.37
CA GLY A 115 9.25 -10.64 -22.70
C GLY A 115 9.97 -11.64 -23.60
N GLY A 116 9.19 -12.43 -24.34
CA GLY A 116 9.73 -13.48 -25.21
C GLY A 116 10.17 -14.75 -24.48
N THR A 117 9.96 -14.86 -23.16
CA THR A 117 10.33 -16.04 -22.37
C THR A 117 9.21 -16.48 -21.44
N ALA A 118 9.33 -17.70 -20.88
CA ALA A 118 8.47 -18.16 -19.79
C ALA A 118 8.98 -17.72 -18.39
N ALA A 119 10.17 -17.13 -18.32
CA ALA A 119 10.81 -16.74 -17.06
C ALA A 119 10.09 -15.56 -16.42
N PHE A 120 10.01 -15.58 -15.09
CA PHE A 120 9.45 -14.50 -14.28
C PHE A 120 10.32 -14.26 -13.06
N TYR A 121 10.33 -13.02 -12.60
CA TYR A 121 11.20 -12.55 -11.53
C TYR A 121 10.44 -11.61 -10.61
N LEU A 122 10.84 -11.57 -9.34
CA LEU A 122 10.38 -10.60 -8.37
C LEU A 122 11.15 -9.30 -8.57
N LEU A 123 10.50 -8.24 -9.07
CA LEU A 123 11.15 -6.95 -9.33
C LEU A 123 10.96 -5.94 -8.18
N LYS A 124 9.88 -6.06 -7.39
CA LYS A 124 9.67 -5.30 -6.15
C LYS A 124 8.95 -6.14 -5.10
N ASP A 125 9.36 -6.04 -3.84
CA ASP A 125 8.73 -6.73 -2.71
C ASP A 125 7.30 -6.24 -2.41
N LYS A 126 6.96 -5.03 -2.84
CA LYS A 126 5.64 -4.43 -2.63
C LYS A 126 5.22 -3.66 -3.87
N VAL A 127 4.03 -3.96 -4.38
CA VAL A 127 3.35 -3.12 -5.38
C VAL A 127 2.85 -1.82 -4.75
N LEU A 128 2.66 -0.79 -5.58
CA LEU A 128 2.05 0.48 -5.17
C LEU A 128 0.69 0.23 -4.49
N ASP A 129 0.43 0.96 -3.41
CA ASP A 129 -0.84 0.85 -2.68
C ASP A 129 -2.02 1.17 -3.63
N GLY A 130 -3.10 0.39 -3.55
CA GLY A 130 -4.24 0.44 -4.46
C GLY A 130 -4.11 -0.46 -5.69
N THR A 131 -2.95 -1.09 -5.92
CA THR A 131 -2.81 -2.09 -6.99
C THR A 131 -3.73 -3.28 -6.73
N PRO A 132 -4.54 -3.73 -7.71
CA PRO A 132 -5.32 -4.95 -7.58
C PRO A 132 -4.46 -6.17 -7.23
N CYS A 133 -4.90 -6.95 -6.25
CA CYS A 133 -4.23 -8.18 -5.84
C CYS A 133 -4.41 -9.32 -6.86
N ASP A 134 -5.54 -9.30 -7.57
CA ASP A 134 -5.92 -10.26 -8.59
C ASP A 134 -6.33 -9.50 -9.85
N ARG A 135 -6.30 -10.17 -11.00
CA ARG A 135 -6.78 -9.66 -12.28
C ARG A 135 -8.29 -9.43 -12.30
N HIS A 136 -9.05 -10.16 -11.48
CA HIS A 136 -10.52 -10.18 -11.52
C HIS A 136 -11.18 -9.81 -10.18
N GLY A 137 -10.40 -9.38 -9.20
CA GLY A 137 -10.90 -8.99 -7.88
C GLY A 137 -10.95 -7.48 -7.72
N ASP A 138 -11.88 -7.01 -6.89
CA ASP A 138 -11.89 -5.63 -6.40
C ASP A 138 -10.83 -5.42 -5.29
N ASP A 139 -10.21 -6.50 -4.80
CA ASP A 139 -9.26 -6.51 -3.68
C ASP A 139 -7.97 -5.77 -4.03
N MET A 140 -7.50 -4.94 -3.09
CA MET A 140 -6.38 -4.04 -3.31
C MET A 140 -5.22 -4.31 -2.36
N CYS A 141 -4.01 -4.14 -2.88
CA CYS A 141 -2.79 -4.19 -2.11
C CYS A 141 -2.64 -2.91 -1.31
N ILE A 142 -2.54 -3.04 0.01
CA ILE A 142 -2.21 -1.95 0.91
C ILE A 142 -1.18 -2.46 1.88
N ASP A 143 -0.05 -1.80 1.86
CA ASP A 143 1.08 -2.15 2.70
C ASP A 143 1.63 -3.57 2.51
N GLY A 144 1.66 -4.01 1.24
CA GLY A 144 2.16 -5.33 0.88
C GLY A 144 1.21 -6.47 1.25
N THR A 145 0.03 -6.15 1.80
CA THR A 145 -1.01 -7.12 2.15
C THR A 145 -2.22 -6.90 1.26
N CYS A 146 -2.90 -7.99 0.88
CA CYS A 146 -4.11 -7.91 0.09
C CYS A 146 -5.34 -7.70 0.99
N HIS A 147 -6.13 -6.65 0.72
CA HIS A 147 -7.32 -6.31 1.49
C HIS A 147 -8.58 -6.44 0.62
N LYS A 148 -9.63 -7.05 1.19
CA LYS A 148 -10.92 -7.25 0.52
C LYS A 148 -11.63 -5.92 0.30
N ALA A 149 -12.03 -5.62 -0.93
CA ALA A 149 -12.80 -4.40 -1.20
C ALA A 149 -14.29 -4.55 -0.82
N SER A 150 -14.86 -5.75 -0.96
CA SER A 150 -16.32 -5.98 -0.87
C SER A 150 -16.89 -6.12 0.55
N LEU A 151 -16.10 -5.96 1.61
CA LEU A 151 -16.59 -5.96 3.00
C LEU A 151 -16.39 -4.60 3.70
N GLN A 152 -15.82 -3.62 3.00
CA GLN A 152 -15.57 -2.27 3.51
C GLN A 152 -16.06 -1.16 2.56
N TYR A 153 -16.46 -1.50 1.33
CA TYR A 153 -16.90 -0.53 0.32
C TYR A 153 -18.11 -1.05 -0.44
N PRO A 154 -19.35 -0.66 -0.08
CA PRO A 154 -20.48 -0.90 -0.97
C PRO A 154 -20.21 -0.14 -2.28
N LYS A 155 -20.14 -0.88 -3.39
CA LYS A 155 -20.38 -0.31 -4.71
C LYS A 155 -21.75 0.36 -4.61
N GLN A 156 -21.74 1.69 -4.66
CA GLN A 156 -22.92 2.57 -4.71
C GLN A 156 -23.55 2.91 -3.36
N LEU A 157 -23.19 4.08 -2.81
CA LEU A 157 -24.15 5.07 -2.35
C LEU A 157 -23.47 6.44 -2.29
N LEU A 158 -23.91 7.31 -3.19
CA LEU A 158 -23.86 8.76 -3.03
C LEU A 158 -24.54 9.12 -1.70
N SER A 159 -23.77 9.33 -0.64
CA SER A 159 -24.16 10.19 0.48
C SER A 159 -22.91 10.59 1.25
N LEU A 160 -22.59 11.88 1.19
CA LEU A 160 -21.62 12.51 2.08
C LEU A 160 -22.13 12.34 3.52
N ASN A 161 -21.41 11.59 4.37
CA ASN A 161 -21.24 11.80 5.83
C ASN A 161 -20.61 10.56 6.55
N GLY A 162 -19.44 10.08 6.12
CA GLY A 162 -18.58 9.08 6.83
C GLY A 162 -19.22 7.71 7.21
N PRO A 163 -18.48 6.73 7.77
CA PRO A 163 -17.03 6.51 7.88
C PRO A 163 -16.61 5.21 7.14
N ASP A 164 -16.00 5.31 5.96
CA ASP A 164 -15.49 4.15 5.20
C ASP A 164 -13.95 4.17 5.12
N GLU A 165 -13.29 3.67 6.16
CA GLU A 165 -11.82 3.73 6.34
C GLU A 165 -11.21 2.31 6.38
N ILE A 166 -10.21 2.02 5.54
CA ILE A 166 -9.38 0.81 5.71
C ILE A 166 -8.37 1.07 6.82
N LEU A 167 -8.44 0.20 7.82
CA LEU A 167 -7.57 0.13 8.98
C LEU A 167 -6.53 -0.99 8.77
N VAL A 168 -5.41 -0.73 8.08
CA VAL A 168 -4.34 -1.74 7.95
C VAL A 168 -3.53 -1.84 9.25
N GLN A 169 -3.63 -2.97 9.94
CA GLN A 169 -2.78 -3.31 11.08
C GLN A 169 -1.44 -3.85 10.57
N ARG A 170 -0.32 -3.18 10.87
CA ARG A 170 0.98 -3.86 10.78
C ARG A 170 1.12 -4.79 11.98
N PRO A 171 1.49 -6.07 11.80
CA PRO A 171 1.88 -6.92 12.92
C PRO A 171 3.19 -6.40 13.53
N PHE A 172 3.21 -6.38 14.86
CA PHE A 172 4.40 -6.22 15.67
C PHE A 172 5.50 -7.19 15.24
N GLN A 173 6.69 -6.67 14.91
CA GLN A 173 8.01 -7.18 15.30
C GLN A 173 8.95 -5.96 15.38
N CYS A 174 9.79 -5.77 16.40
CA CYS A 174 10.59 -6.78 17.09
C CYS A 174 10.54 -6.70 18.63
N ASN A 175 10.60 -7.89 19.23
CA ASN A 175 11.27 -8.15 20.50
C ASN A 175 12.79 -8.04 20.28
N LEU A 176 13.48 -7.27 21.13
CA LEU A 176 14.53 -7.68 22.06
C LEU A 176 14.93 -6.46 22.91
#